data_AF-A0A964GAQ3-F1
#
_entry.id   AF-A0A964GAQ3-F1
#
_cell.length_a   1.000
_cell.length_b   1.000
_cell.length_c   1.000
_cell.angle_alpha   90.00
_cell.angle_beta   90.00
_cell.angle_gamma   90.00
#
_symmetry.space_group_name_H-M   'P 1'
#
loop_
_entity.id
_entity.type
_entity.pdbx_description
1 polymer ?
#
loop_
_entity_poly.entity_id
_entity_poly.type
_entity_poly.pdbx_seq_one_letter_code
_entity_poly.pdbx_strand_id
1 'polypeptide(L)'
;MSEDDLRIAILKELEISIQAVSPDFMLSPRQKPFSIDSKRPLVDLLFYHRNMECLIPVYLKFGNVNTDEIEWMKLNLQILTKYKAEEGGNNPIGIILCVLDNKQHVELVKLEKSKGFISKNLIDRPLKQIFRGKLKDAICQAHKQLVSGEGSGGK
;
A
#
# COMPACT_ATOMS: atom_id res chain seq x y z
N MET A 1 -19.02 3.75 -14.32
CA MET A 1 -17.75 3.42 -13.64
C MET A 1 -17.63 4.28 -12.40
N SER A 2 -17.69 3.68 -11.21
CA SER A 2 -17.44 4.43 -9.96
C SER A 2 -15.94 4.45 -9.66
N GLU A 3 -15.49 5.45 -8.90
CA GLU A 3 -14.11 5.48 -8.39
C GLU A 3 -13.82 4.27 -7.48
N ASP A 4 -14.85 3.76 -6.79
CA ASP A 4 -14.74 2.59 -5.91
C ASP A 4 -14.50 1.29 -6.67
N ASP A 5 -15.16 1.08 -7.82
CA ASP A 5 -14.91 -0.09 -8.67
C ASP A 5 -13.45 -0.11 -9.16
N LEU A 6 -12.94 1.06 -9.56
CA LEU A 6 -11.57 1.23 -10.00
C LEU A 6 -10.58 1.02 -8.85
N ARG A 7 -10.87 1.58 -7.67
CA ARG A 7 -10.09 1.36 -6.44
C ARG A 7 -9.97 -0.13 -6.13
N ILE A 8 -11.09 -0.86 -6.10
CA ILE A 8 -11.12 -2.29 -5.80
C ILE A 8 -10.30 -3.09 -6.83
N ALA A 9 -10.45 -2.79 -8.12
CA ALA A 9 -9.69 -3.47 -9.17
C ALA A 9 -8.18 -3.22 -9.06
N ILE A 10 -7.76 -1.99 -8.78
CA ILE A 10 -6.34 -1.65 -8.57
C ILE A 10 -5.79 -2.37 -7.34
N LEU A 11 -6.51 -2.36 -6.21
CA LEU A 11 -6.05 -3.01 -4.97
C LEU A 11 -5.87 -4.52 -5.15
N LYS A 12 -6.81 -5.19 -5.83
CA LYS A 12 -6.70 -6.62 -6.15
C LYS A 12 -5.46 -6.92 -7.00
N GLU A 13 -5.22 -6.13 -8.04
CA GLU A 13 -4.05 -6.34 -8.89
C GLU A 13 -2.74 -6.01 -8.17
N LEU A 14 -2.73 -4.99 -7.29
CA LEU A 14 -1.57 -4.69 -6.43
C LEU A 14 -1.28 -5.84 -5.47
N GLU A 15 -2.31 -6.41 -4.83
CA GLU A 15 -2.17 -7.56 -3.95
C GLU A 15 -1.47 -8.74 -4.64
N ILE A 16 -1.93 -9.10 -5.84
CA ILE A 16 -1.38 -10.22 -6.63
C ILE A 16 0.02 -9.87 -7.12
N SER A 17 0.16 -8.71 -7.77
CA SER A 17 1.38 -8.37 -8.49
C SER A 17 2.56 -8.07 -7.58
N ILE A 18 2.34 -7.55 -6.37
CA ILE A 18 3.41 -7.31 -5.37
C ILE A 18 3.91 -8.63 -4.80
N GLN A 19 3.03 -9.56 -4.46
CA GLN A 19 3.42 -10.90 -4.00
C GLN A 19 4.18 -11.68 -5.09
N ALA A 20 3.85 -11.45 -6.37
CA ALA A 20 4.57 -12.04 -7.49
C ALA A 20 5.98 -11.45 -7.74
N VAL A 21 6.31 -10.26 -7.19
CA VAL A 21 7.64 -9.65 -7.36
C VAL A 21 8.70 -10.37 -6.55
N SER A 22 8.37 -10.73 -5.32
CA SER A 22 9.29 -11.42 -4.43
C SER A 22 8.51 -12.26 -3.41
N PRO A 23 8.99 -13.48 -3.10
CA PRO A 23 8.44 -14.29 -2.01
C PRO A 23 8.57 -13.62 -0.64
N ASP A 24 9.35 -12.54 -0.52
CA ASP A 24 9.47 -11.77 0.71
C ASP A 24 8.24 -10.95 1.05
N PHE A 25 7.43 -10.56 0.06
CA PHE A 25 6.18 -9.86 0.30
C PHE A 25 5.07 -10.87 0.60
N MET A 26 4.64 -10.88 1.85
CA MET A 26 3.52 -11.69 2.30
C MET A 26 2.35 -10.79 2.64
N LEU A 27 1.18 -11.05 2.07
CA LEU A 27 -0.02 -10.35 2.51
C LEU A 27 -0.35 -10.76 3.95
N SER A 28 -0.52 -9.77 4.83
CA SER A 28 -0.91 -10.05 6.20
C SER A 28 -2.39 -10.46 6.23
N PRO A 29 -2.75 -11.63 6.79
CA PRO A 29 -4.14 -12.06 6.91
C PRO A 29 -4.96 -11.16 7.86
N ARG A 30 -4.29 -10.28 8.60
CA ARG A 30 -4.90 -9.30 9.51
C ARG A 30 -5.42 -8.09 8.72
N GLN A 31 -6.31 -8.31 7.77
CA GLN A 31 -7.19 -7.28 7.19
C GLN A 31 -8.37 -6.92 8.13
N LYS A 32 -8.25 -7.18 9.44
CA LYS A 32 -9.24 -6.64 10.37
C LYS A 32 -9.01 -5.13 10.44
N PRO A 33 -10.01 -4.30 10.12
CA PRO A 33 -9.91 -2.88 10.39
C PRO A 33 -9.66 -2.74 11.89
N PHE A 34 -8.44 -2.40 12.28
CA PHE A 34 -8.21 -1.74 13.56
C PHE A 34 -8.78 -0.32 13.40
N SER A 35 -10.10 -0.22 13.31
CA SER A 35 -10.81 1.04 13.42
C SER A 35 -10.72 1.43 14.89
N ILE A 36 -9.74 2.27 15.22
CA ILE A 36 -9.71 2.95 16.53
C ILE A 36 -10.87 3.95 16.63
N ASP A 37 -11.47 4.33 15.51
CA ASP A 37 -12.74 5.04 15.46
C ASP A 37 -13.34 4.77 14.07
N SER A 38 -14.61 4.39 14.00
CA SER A 38 -15.29 3.67 12.90
C SER A 38 -15.43 4.41 11.56
N LYS A 39 -14.52 5.31 11.19
CA LYS A 39 -14.65 6.20 10.02
C LYS A 39 -13.62 6.00 8.90
N ARG A 40 -12.51 5.30 9.14
CA ARG A 40 -11.52 5.00 8.10
C ARG A 40 -10.78 3.69 8.42
N PRO A 41 -10.65 2.74 7.47
CA PRO A 41 -9.79 1.57 7.66
C PRO A 41 -8.34 2.03 7.87
N LEU A 42 -7.58 1.30 8.68
CA LEU A 42 -6.19 1.64 9.03
C LEU A 42 -5.32 1.85 7.78
N VAL A 43 -5.50 1.00 6.76
CA VAL A 43 -4.77 0.95 5.48
C VAL A 43 -5.61 0.18 4.44
N ASP A 44 -5.29 0.28 3.15
CA ASP A 44 -5.95 -0.52 2.11
C ASP A 44 -5.34 -1.92 2.00
N LEU A 45 -4.01 -2.02 2.07
CA LEU A 45 -3.29 -3.30 2.09
C LEU A 45 -2.24 -3.28 3.20
N LEU A 46 -1.97 -4.44 3.80
CA LEU A 46 -0.91 -4.61 4.79
C LEU A 46 -0.03 -5.78 4.39
N PHE A 47 1.20 -5.49 3.97
CA PHE A 47 2.19 -6.53 3.70
C PHE A 47 3.13 -6.71 4.89
N TYR A 48 3.72 -7.89 5.00
CA TYR A 48 4.92 -8.14 5.78
C TYR A 48 6.06 -8.46 4.83
N HIS A 49 7.21 -7.82 5.00
CA HIS A 49 8.39 -8.08 4.18
C HIS A 49 9.41 -8.88 4.98
N ARG A 50 9.59 -10.16 4.62
CA ARG A 50 10.37 -11.14 5.38
C ARG A 50 11.83 -10.70 5.61
N ASN A 51 12.55 -10.37 4.54
CA ASN A 51 13.96 -9.95 4.64
C ASN A 51 14.18 -8.62 5.41
N MET A 52 13.14 -7.77 5.49
CA MET A 52 13.21 -6.52 6.23
C MET A 52 12.63 -6.65 7.65
N GLU A 53 11.97 -7.78 7.92
CA GLU A 53 11.23 -8.08 9.14
C GLU A 53 10.30 -6.94 9.59
N CYS A 54 9.66 -6.24 8.64
CA CYS A 54 8.80 -5.09 8.90
C CYS A 54 7.44 -5.19 8.22
N LEU A 55 6.45 -4.47 8.76
CA LEU A 55 5.14 -4.30 8.14
C LEU A 55 5.19 -3.13 7.14
N ILE A 56 4.48 -3.30 6.02
CA ILE A 56 4.38 -2.32 4.95
C ILE A 56 2.89 -2.01 4.72
N PRO A 57 2.34 -1.06 5.47
CA PRO A 57 1.01 -0.52 5.22
C PRO A 57 0.97 0.28 3.92
N VAL A 58 -0.04 0.04 3.08
CA VAL A 58 -0.23 0.69 1.78
C VAL A 58 -1.59 1.38 1.74
N TYR A 59 -1.60 2.64 1.32
CA TYR A 59 -2.81 3.46 1.13
C TYR A 59 -2.86 3.97 -0.31
N LEU A 60 -4.00 3.80 -0.98
CA LEU A 60 -4.26 4.21 -2.36
C LEU A 60 -5.12 5.47 -2.38
N LYS A 61 -4.54 6.56 -2.88
CA LYS A 61 -5.15 7.88 -2.96
C LYS A 61 -5.32 8.29 -4.42
N PHE A 62 -6.56 8.60 -4.81
CA PHE A 62 -6.83 9.37 -6.03
C PHE A 62 -6.65 10.86 -5.72
N GLY A 63 -5.80 11.53 -6.49
CA GLY A 63 -5.40 12.92 -6.27
C GLY A 63 -4.13 13.08 -5.45
N ASN A 64 -3.85 14.33 -5.06
CA ASN A 64 -2.65 14.69 -4.32
C ASN A 64 -2.75 14.24 -2.86
N VAL A 65 -1.60 13.85 -2.32
CA VAL A 65 -1.44 13.62 -0.89
C VAL A 65 -1.29 14.96 -0.19
N ASN A 66 -2.08 15.17 0.85
CA ASN A 66 -1.98 16.34 1.70
C ASN A 66 -1.26 16.02 3.02
N THR A 67 -0.98 17.05 3.82
CA THR A 67 -0.31 16.91 5.12
C THR A 67 -1.11 16.01 6.07
N ASP A 68 -2.43 16.12 6.08
CA ASP A 68 -3.29 15.32 6.97
C ASP A 68 -3.17 13.82 6.68
N GLU A 69 -3.03 13.43 5.42
CA GLU A 69 -2.84 12.03 5.02
C GLU A 69 -1.46 11.50 5.40
N ILE A 70 -0.44 12.35 5.37
CA ILE A 70 0.91 12.00 5.85
C ILE A 70 0.88 11.81 7.38
N GLU A 71 0.26 12.74 8.11
CA GLU A 71 0.12 12.64 9.57
C GLU A 71 -0.74 11.45 9.98
N TRP A 72 -1.81 11.17 9.24
CA TRP A 72 -2.62 9.97 9.41
C TRP A 72 -1.80 8.69 9.21
N MET A 73 -0.99 8.61 8.14
CA MET A 73 -0.10 7.47 7.95
C MET A 73 0.94 7.34 9.06
N LYS A 74 1.53 8.45 9.54
CA LYS A 74 2.46 8.42 10.69
C LYS A 74 1.79 7.86 11.95
N LEU A 75 0.56 8.26 12.23
CA LEU A 75 -0.21 7.73 13.36
C LEU A 75 -0.42 6.22 13.23
N ASN A 76 -0.80 5.74 12.05
CA ASN A 76 -0.95 4.31 11.77
C ASN A 76 0.36 3.55 11.98
N LEU A 77 1.49 4.09 11.52
CA LEU A 77 2.80 3.48 11.77
C LEU A 77 3.13 3.38 13.26
N GLN A 78 2.74 4.35 14.08
CA GLN A 78 2.94 4.28 15.53
C GLN A 78 2.09 3.17 16.16
N ILE A 79 0.83 3.01 15.73
CA ILE A 79 -0.06 1.95 16.18
C ILE A 79 0.52 0.57 15.81
N LEU A 80 0.93 0.41 14.55
CA LEU A 80 1.55 -0.82 14.06
C LEU A 80 2.87 -1.14 14.77
N THR A 81 3.66 -0.12 15.11
CA THR A 81 4.90 -0.29 15.87
C THR A 81 4.61 -0.84 17.28
N LYS A 82 3.59 -0.31 17.98
CA LYS A 82 3.19 -0.82 19.30
C LYS A 82 2.74 -2.28 19.21
N TYR A 83 2.00 -2.62 18.16
CA TYR A 83 1.53 -3.98 17.92
C TYR A 83 2.69 -4.97 17.64
N LYS A 84 3.66 -4.57 16.81
CA LYS A 84 4.85 -5.37 16.47
C LYS A 84 5.88 -5.45 17.60
N ALA A 85 5.90 -4.48 18.51
CA ALA A 85 6.84 -4.48 19.63
C ALA A 85 6.71 -5.74 20.51
N GLU A 86 5.53 -6.36 20.55
CA GLU A 86 5.28 -7.62 21.25
C GLU A 86 5.84 -8.86 20.50
N GLU A 87 5.93 -8.80 19.17
CA GLU A 87 6.36 -9.91 18.31
C GLU A 87 7.84 -9.80 17.87
N GLY A 88 8.48 -8.64 18.10
CA GLY A 88 9.80 -8.31 17.56
C GLY A 88 9.78 -7.92 16.07
N GLY A 89 10.87 -7.28 15.62
CA GLY A 89 11.06 -6.86 14.23
C GLY A 89 11.36 -5.36 14.06
N ASN A 90 11.45 -4.92 12.80
CA ASN A 90 11.78 -3.55 12.45
C ASN A 90 10.54 -2.66 12.36
N ASN A 91 10.74 -1.35 12.52
CA ASN A 91 9.66 -0.37 12.39
C ASN A 91 8.98 -0.47 11.01
N PRO A 92 7.65 -0.30 10.96
CA PRO A 92 6.91 -0.35 9.71
C PRO A 92 7.26 0.79 8.76
N ILE A 93 7.05 0.56 7.47
CA ILE A 93 7.30 1.53 6.39
C ILE A 93 5.98 1.78 5.66
N GLY A 94 5.45 3.00 5.76
CA GLY A 94 4.22 3.39 5.09
C GLY A 94 4.43 3.74 3.63
N ILE A 95 3.51 3.28 2.78
CA ILE A 95 3.48 3.57 1.36
C ILE A 95 2.15 4.26 1.05
N ILE A 96 2.23 5.43 0.44
CA ILE A 96 1.07 6.09 -0.14
C ILE A 96 1.22 6.09 -1.66
N LEU A 97 0.25 5.48 -2.33
CA LEU A 97 0.15 5.36 -3.78
C LEU A 97 -0.79 6.43 -4.30
N CYS A 98 -0.27 7.38 -5.07
CA CYS A 98 -1.06 8.48 -5.61
C CYS A 98 -1.35 8.24 -7.09
N VAL A 99 -2.62 8.33 -7.46
CA VAL A 99 -3.09 8.30 -8.84
C VAL A 99 -3.62 9.69 -9.19
N LEU A 100 -2.88 10.42 -10.03
CA LEU A 100 -3.18 11.77 -10.47
C LEU A 100 -3.21 11.81 -11.98
N ASP A 101 -4.39 11.78 -12.60
CA ASP A 101 -4.55 11.75 -14.05
C ASP A 101 -3.60 10.71 -14.69
N ASN A 102 -2.58 11.19 -15.43
CA ASN A 102 -1.57 10.39 -16.13
C ASN A 102 -0.25 10.22 -15.36
N LYS A 103 -0.17 10.64 -14.11
CA LYS A 103 1.02 10.56 -13.26
C LYS A 103 0.74 9.66 -12.05
N GLN A 104 1.57 8.63 -11.91
CA GLN A 104 1.66 7.85 -10.69
C GLN A 104 2.79 8.37 -9.81
N HIS A 105 2.50 8.59 -8.54
CA HIS A 105 3.50 8.99 -7.55
C HIS A 105 3.45 8.06 -6.34
N VAL A 106 4.60 7.86 -5.70
CA VAL A 106 4.72 7.00 -4.52
C VAL A 106 5.44 7.76 -3.43
N GLU A 107 4.72 8.00 -2.33
CA GLU A 107 5.27 8.56 -1.11
C GLU A 107 5.63 7.47 -0.12
N LEU A 108 6.79 7.61 0.51
CA LEU A 108 7.20 6.76 1.62
C LEU A 108 7.11 7.56 2.91
N VAL A 109 6.37 7.01 3.88
CA VAL A 109 6.20 7.58 5.21
C VAL A 109 6.90 6.67 6.21
N LYS A 110 7.74 7.24 7.06
CA LYS A 110 8.51 6.51 8.08
C LYS A 110 8.49 7.24 9.41
N LEU A 111 8.70 6.48 10.48
CA LEU A 111 8.96 7.04 11.80
C LEU A 111 10.44 7.40 11.95
N GLU A 112 10.73 8.57 12.50
CA GLU A 112 12.09 9.12 12.61
C GLU A 112 13.03 8.27 13.47
N LYS A 113 12.49 7.49 14.41
CA LYS A 113 13.24 6.66 15.37
C LYS A 113 13.43 5.20 14.91
N SER A 114 13.70 4.96 13.64
CA SER A 114 14.07 3.62 13.15
C SER A 114 15.51 3.28 13.56
N LYS A 115 15.67 2.72 14.76
CA LYS A 115 16.92 2.03 15.13
C LYS A 115 17.16 0.89 14.15
N GLY A 116 18.31 0.88 13.47
CA GLY A 116 18.86 -0.33 12.85
C GLY A 116 18.70 -0.54 11.34
N PHE A 117 18.30 0.47 10.54
CA PHE A 117 18.23 0.27 9.08
C PHE A 117 19.45 0.80 8.31
N ILE A 118 20.04 -0.11 7.53
CA ILE A 118 21.06 0.13 6.51
C ILE A 118 20.64 1.32 5.64
N SER A 119 21.59 2.23 5.40
CA SER A 119 21.48 3.53 4.73
C SER A 119 20.16 3.81 4.01
N LYS A 120 19.42 4.82 4.51
CA LYS A 120 18.11 5.32 4.06
C LYS A 120 17.90 5.35 2.52
N ASN A 121 18.94 5.46 1.72
CA ASN A 121 18.82 5.52 0.25
C ASN A 121 18.75 4.17 -0.46
N LEU A 122 19.30 3.10 0.14
CA LEU A 122 19.42 1.79 -0.52
C LEU A 122 18.11 1.01 -0.58
N ILE A 123 17.21 1.25 0.38
CA ILE A 123 15.95 0.48 0.50
C ILE A 123 14.75 1.29 -0.03
N ASP A 124 14.83 2.61 0.06
CA ASP A 124 13.72 3.50 -0.29
C ASP A 124 13.53 3.56 -1.80
N ARG A 125 14.63 3.58 -2.55
CA ARG A 125 14.59 3.61 -4.02
C ARG A 125 14.04 2.32 -4.63
N PRO A 126 14.49 1.11 -4.24
CA PRO A 126 13.90 -0.13 -4.74
C PRO A 126 12.42 -0.26 -4.39
N LEU A 127 12.05 0.04 -3.14
CA LEU A 127 10.66 -0.08 -2.71
C LEU A 127 9.75 0.88 -3.48
N LYS A 128 10.15 2.16 -3.62
CA LYS A 128 9.41 3.12 -4.46
C LYS A 128 9.29 2.67 -5.91
N GLN A 129 10.36 2.11 -6.50
CA GLN A 129 10.33 1.65 -7.89
C GLN A 129 9.39 0.46 -8.09
N ILE A 130 9.42 -0.52 -7.18
CA ILE A 130 8.53 -1.70 -7.24
C ILE A 130 7.06 -1.23 -7.19
N PHE A 131 6.69 -0.47 -6.17
CA PHE A 131 5.31 -0.02 -5.99
C PHE A 131 4.85 0.92 -7.10
N ARG A 132 5.73 1.79 -7.62
CA ARG A 132 5.40 2.67 -8.76
C ARG A 132 5.15 1.87 -10.03
N GLY A 133 6.00 0.90 -10.33
CA GLY A 133 5.85 0.02 -11.49
C GLY A 133 4.54 -0.76 -11.41
N LYS A 134 4.28 -1.39 -10.26
CA LYS A 134 3.07 -2.18 -10.03
C LYS A 134 1.80 -1.35 -10.03
N LEU A 135 1.82 -0.13 -9.50
CA LEU A 135 0.68 0.77 -9.57
C LEU A 135 0.33 1.12 -11.02
N LYS A 136 1.34 1.39 -11.87
CA LYS A 136 1.12 1.66 -13.30
C LYS A 136 0.50 0.46 -14.01
N ASP A 137 1.02 -0.74 -13.76
CA ASP A 137 0.49 -1.97 -14.35
C ASP A 137 -0.93 -2.25 -13.86
N ALA A 138 -1.19 -2.06 -12.56
CA ALA A 138 -2.49 -2.26 -11.94
C ALA A 138 -3.56 -1.34 -12.52
N ILE A 139 -3.26 -0.05 -12.74
CA ILE A 139 -4.18 0.88 -13.39
C ILE A 139 -4.48 0.44 -14.83
N CYS A 140 -3.46 0.03 -15.58
CA CYS A 140 -3.63 -0.43 -16.95
C CYS A 140 -4.52 -1.69 -17.03
N GLN A 141 -4.31 -2.63 -16.12
CA GLN A 141 -5.11 -3.85 -16.04
C GLN A 141 -6.54 -3.58 -15.56
N ALA A 142 -6.72 -2.75 -14.54
CA ALA A 142 -8.04 -2.38 -14.03
C ALA A 142 -8.90 -1.74 -15.12
N HIS A 143 -8.34 -0.82 -15.92
CA HIS A 143 -9.05 -0.26 -17.07
C HIS A 143 -9.43 -1.32 -18.11
N LYS A 144 -8.53 -2.28 -18.42
CA LYS A 144 -8.84 -3.36 -19.38
C LYS A 144 -9.96 -4.29 -18.90
N GLN A 145 -9.94 -4.67 -17.62
CA GLN A 145 -10.93 -5.56 -17.02
C GLN A 145 -12.31 -4.91 -16.99
N LEU A 146 -12.37 -3.61 -16.69
CA LEU A 146 -13.64 -2.86 -16.61
C LEU A 146 -14.24 -2.59 -17.99
N VAL A 147 -13.42 -2.35 -19.03
CA VAL A 147 -13.91 -2.20 -20.41
C VAL A 147 -14.33 -3.55 -21.02
N SER A 148 -13.67 -4.64 -20.65
CA SER A 148 -14.01 -5.99 -21.15
C SER A 148 -15.22 -6.62 -20.44
N GLY A 149 -15.67 -6.04 -19.32
CA GLY A 149 -16.84 -6.47 -18.54
C GLY A 149 -18.18 -6.00 -19.09
N GLU A 150 -18.22 -5.06 -20.03
CA GLU A 150 -19.45 -4.53 -20.65
C GLU A 150 -19.96 -5.39 -21.83
N GLY A 151 -19.60 -6.68 -21.87
CA GLY A 151 -19.84 -7.59 -23.01
C GLY A 151 -20.56 -8.91 -22.72
N SER A 152 -21.23 -9.07 -21.57
CA SER A 152 -22.05 -10.28 -21.31
C SER A 152 -23.28 -10.00 -20.46
N GLY A 153 -24.13 -9.09 -20.93
CA GLY A 153 -25.54 -8.97 -20.53
C GLY A 153 -26.43 -9.41 -21.68
N GLY A 154 -26.41 -10.70 -22.00
CA GLY A 154 -27.10 -11.25 -23.16
C GLY A 154 -27.40 -12.73 -23.01
N LYS A 155 -28.31 -13.06 -22.08
CA LYS A 155 -29.36 -14.06 -22.28
C LYS A 155 -30.35 -14.06 -21.14
#